data_AF-A0A1V6HB28-F1
#
_entry.id   AF-A0A1V6HB28-F1
#
_cell.length_a   1.000
_cell.length_b   1.000
_cell.length_c   1.000
_cell.angle_alpha   90.00
_cell.angle_beta   90.00
_cell.angle_gamma   90.00
#
_symmetry.space_group_name_H-M   'P 1'
#
loop_
_entity.id
_entity.type
_entity.pdbx_description
1 polymer ?
#
loop_
_entity_poly.entity_id
_entity_poly.type
_entity_poly.pdbx_seq_one_letter_code
_entity_poly.pdbx_strand_id
1 'polypeptide(L)' 'MGESIAGFLARNFPTPIEMVGMNDVFGESGTPEELMEKFGMGTKDIIEAVSLVIARKQF' A
#
# COMPACT_ATOMS: atom_id res chain seq x y z
N MET A 1 -4.39 -9.02 4.76
CA MET A 1 -4.58 -9.06 3.29
C MET A 1 -3.26 -8.88 2.55
N GLY A 2 -2.58 -7.73 2.63
CA GLY A 2 -1.30 -7.54 1.92
C GLY A 2 -0.16 -8.46 2.40
N GLU A 3 -0.04 -8.70 3.71
CA GLU A 3 0.98 -9.60 4.27
C GLU A 3 0.89 -11.04 3.74
N SER A 4 -0.32 -11.56 3.53
CA SER A 4 -0.54 -12.89 2.99
C SER A 4 0.05 -13.03 1.57
N ILE A 5 -0.10 -11.98 0.75
CA ILE A 5 0.47 -11.92 -0.59
C ILE A 5 1.99 -11.74 -0.53
N ALA A 6 2.49 -10.86 0.35
CA ALA A 6 3.92 -10.66 0.54
C ALA A 6 4.63 -11.96 0.98
N GLY A 7 4.04 -12.70 1.91
CA GLY A 7 4.56 -13.99 2.37
C GLY A 7 4.57 -15.06 1.28
N PHE A 8 3.54 -15.10 0.43
CA PHE A 8 3.52 -15.97 -0.75
C PHE A 8 4.61 -15.59 -1.75
N LEU A 9 4.70 -14.31 -2.14
CA LEU A 9 5.68 -13.82 -3.12
C LEU A 9 7.12 -14.01 -2.63
N ALA A 10 7.40 -13.73 -1.36
CA ALA A 10 8.73 -13.93 -0.77
C ALA A 10 9.24 -15.38 -0.88
N ARG A 11 8.34 -16.36 -0.87
CA ARG A 11 8.68 -17.79 -0.95
C ARG A 11 8.70 -18.34 -2.38
N ASN A 12 7.86 -17.81 -3.27
CA ASN A 12 7.62 -18.41 -4.57
C ASN A 12 8.19 -17.59 -5.73
N PHE A 13 8.09 -16.26 -5.67
CA PHE A 13 8.51 -15.37 -6.75
C PHE A 13 8.75 -13.95 -6.20
N PRO A 14 9.95 -13.68 -5.65
CA PRO A 14 10.26 -12.38 -5.06
C PRO A 14 10.04 -11.26 -6.08
N THR A 15 9.07 -10.39 -5.79
CA THR A 15 8.65 -9.29 -6.67
C THR A 15 8.55 -8.02 -5.82
N PRO A 16 8.86 -6.84 -6.36
CA PRO A 16 8.61 -5.58 -5.66
C PRO A 16 7.14 -5.41 -5.28
N ILE A 17 6.88 -4.94 -4.07
CA ILE A 17 5.54 -4.70 -3.52
C ILE A 17 5.53 -3.31 -2.86
N GLU A 18 4.43 -2.59 -2.96
CA GLU A 18 4.08 -1.47 -2.09
C GLU A 18 2.81 -1.80 -1.31
N MET A 19 2.74 -1.36 -0.05
CA MET A 19 1.61 -1.60 0.84
C MET A 19 0.87 -0.29 1.04
N VAL A 20 -0.39 -0.24 0.60
CA VAL A 20 -1.29 0.90 0.84
C VAL A 20 -2.34 0.47 1.85
N GLY A 21 -2.37 1.12 3.00
CA GLY A 21 -3.23 0.76 4.12
C GLY A 21 -2.96 1.64 5.32
N MET A 22 -3.69 1.39 6.41
CA MET A 22 -3.55 2.14 7.65
C MET A 22 -2.22 1.78 8.33
N ASN A 23 -1.39 2.79 8.58
CA ASN A 23 -0.05 2.63 9.14
C ASN A 23 -0.05 2.49 10.67
N ASP A 24 -0.52 1.35 11.18
CA ASP A 24 -0.49 0.99 12.61
C ASP A 24 -0.92 2.13 13.56
N VAL A 25 -2.03 2.76 13.21
CA VAL A 25 -2.65 3.85 13.97
C VAL A 25 -4.12 3.53 14.22
N PHE A 26 -4.68 4.11 15.27
CA PHE A 26 -6.10 3.95 15.57
C PHE A 26 -6.97 4.77 14.62
N GLY A 27 -8.18 4.26 14.38
CA GLY A 27 -9.24 4.97 13.67
C GLY A 27 -9.62 6.26 14.39
N GLU A 28 -9.84 7.30 13.61
CA GLU A 28 -10.42 8.55 14.08
C GLU A 28 -11.84 8.69 13.54
N SER A 29 -12.61 9.58 14.16
CA SER A 29 -13.93 9.96 13.67
C SER A 29 -13.81 11.04 12.61
N GLY A 30 -14.43 10.83 11.46
CA GLY A 30 -14.41 11.74 10.31
C GLY A 30 -15.17 11.12 9.14
N THR A 31 -15.27 11.85 8.03
CA THR A 31 -15.84 11.26 6.81
C THR A 31 -14.85 10.26 6.19
N PRO A 32 -15.31 9.19 5.53
CA PRO A 32 -14.43 8.21 4.90
C PRO A 32 -13.39 8.84 3.96
N GLU A 33 -13.79 9.86 3.20
CA GLU A 33 -12.93 10.56 2.24
C GLU A 33 -11.80 11.32 2.93
N GLU A 34 -12.10 12.08 4.00
CA GLU A 34 -11.10 12.81 4.77
C GLU A 34 -10.12 11.86 5.46
N LEU A 35 -10.63 10.75 6.01
CA LEU A 35 -9.81 9.75 6.67
C LEU A 35 -8.91 9.03 5.65
N MET A 36 -9.40 8.70 4.46
CA MET A 36 -8.60 8.11 3.39
C MET A 36 -7.42 9.00 3.00
N GLU A 37 -7.65 10.30 2.77
CA GLU A 37 -6.55 11.22 2.46
C GLU A 37 -5.60 11.39 3.65
N LYS A 38 -6.13 11.54 4.86
CA LYS A 38 -5.31 11.72 6.07
C LYS A 38 -4.38 10.53 6.33
N PHE A 39 -4.86 9.31 6.09
CA PHE A 39 -4.09 8.09 6.34
C PHE A 39 -3.25 7.64 5.15
N GLY A 40 -3.16 8.42 4.07
CA GLY A 40 -2.35 8.08 2.90
C GLY A 40 -2.88 6.86 2.14
N MET A 41 -4.20 6.71 2.10
CA MET A 41 -4.90 5.63 1.38
C MET A 41 -5.73 6.17 0.21
N GLY A 42 -5.54 7.43 -0.15
CA GLY A 42 -6.27 8.09 -1.22
C GLY A 42 -5.70 7.75 -2.60
N THR A 43 -6.36 8.26 -3.63
CA THR A 43 -5.95 8.06 -5.03
C THR A 43 -4.51 8.50 -5.29
N LYS A 44 -4.07 9.60 -4.66
CA LYS A 44 -2.71 10.14 -4.83
C LYS A 44 -1.66 9.16 -4.29
N ASP A 45 -1.90 8.58 -3.12
CA ASP A 45 -1.00 7.64 -2.46
C ASP A 45 -0.91 6.32 -3.24
N ILE A 46 -2.04 5.86 -3.82
CA ILE A 46 -2.06 4.68 -4.69
C ILE A 46 -1.23 4.94 -5.95
N ILE A 47 -1.36 6.10 -6.59
CA ILE A 47 -0.59 6.46 -7.79
C ILE A 47 0.91 6.52 -7.47
N GLU A 48 1.27 7.08 -6.32
CA GLU A 48 2.65 7.14 -5.86
C GLU A 48 3.22 5.73 -5.61
N ALA A 49 2.48 4.89 -4.88
CA ALA A 49 2.85 3.50 -4.64
C ALA A 49 3.05 2.71 -5.95
N VAL A 50 2.15 2.89 -6.93
CA VAL A 50 2.29 2.28 -8.26
C VAL A 50 3.56 2.77 -8.96
N SER A 51 3.86 4.07 -8.89
CA SER A 51 5.06 4.64 -9.51
C SER A 51 6.34 4.07 -8.88
N LEU A 52 6.39 3.96 -7.55
CA LEU A 52 7.51 3.41 -6.78
C LEU A 52 7.73 1.91 -7.04
N VAL A 53 6.66 1.11 -7.13
CA VAL A 53 6.79 -0.33 -7.39
C VAL A 53 7.29 -0.61 -8.81
N ILE A 54 6.80 0.16 -9.80
CA ILE A 54 7.23 0.04 -11.20
C ILE A 54 8.71 0.41 -11.34
N ALA A 55 9.17 1.47 -10.67
CA ALA A 55 10.57 1.88 -10.71
C ALA A 55 11.54 0.81 -10.18
N ARG A 56 11.09 -0.05 -9.25
CA ARG A 56 11.89 -1.15 -8.67
C ARG A 56 11.80 -2.45 -9.47
N LYS A 57 10.92 -2.52 -10.47
CA LYS A 57 10.76 -3.72 -11.30
C LYS A 57 11.98 -3.90 -12.20
N GLN A 58 12.76 -4.95 -11.94
CA GLN A 58 13.85 -5.37 -12.81
C GLN A 58 13.33 -6.45 -13.78
N PHE A 59 13.66 -6.32 -15.07
CA PHE A 59 13.33 -7.29 -16.13
C PHE A 59 14.44 -8.32 -16.32
#